data_AF-A0A7V9JLA2-F1
#
_entry.id   AF-A0A7V9JLA2-F1
#
_cell.length_a   1.000
_cell.length_b   1.000
_cell.length_c   1.000
_cell.angle_alpha   90.00
_cell.angle_beta   90.00
_cell.angle_gamma   90.00
#
_symmetry.space_group_name_H-M   'P 1'
#
loop_
_entity.id
_entity.type
_entity.pdbx_description
1 polymer ?
#
loop_
_entity_poly.entity_id
_entity_poly.type
_entity_poly.pdbx_seq_one_letter_code
_entity_poly.pdbx_strand_id
1 'polypeptide(L)'
;VEQRDALRARAVDGTSPHVLVMTATPIPRTVAMTVYGDLEVSALRELPIGRSPISTTVVPVGERPGWLERVWRRTAEEVAAGRQAYVVCPRIGGADAAGEDEAGEDGEDGERPPLAVLELVPQLAEGPLAELRLGVLHGRLPGNDKDAAMRSFTAGEIDVLVATTVVEVGVDVPNATVMVIMDAQRFGVSQLHQLRGRVGRGTHPGLCLLVTDSPEGTAGRERLDAVAATTDGFELAQRDLELRREGDVLGAMQSGRRSGLKLLSLLRDADLIGQARHAAQQLVDTDPDLTAHPGLARLAADLLDDQRAQFLQKV
;
A
#
# COMPACT_ATOMS: atom_id res chain seq x y z
N VAL A 1 -16.52 -4.55 -6.25
CA VAL A 1 -17.82 -4.50 -5.54
C VAL A 1 -18.95 -5.01 -6.44
N GLU A 2 -19.10 -4.52 -7.68
CA GLU A 2 -20.17 -4.98 -8.60
C GLU A 2 -20.13 -6.48 -8.94
N GLN A 3 -18.95 -7.10 -9.07
CA GLN A 3 -18.84 -8.55 -9.28
C GLN A 3 -19.35 -9.38 -8.09
N ARG A 4 -19.29 -8.85 -6.86
CA ARG A 4 -19.73 -9.52 -5.62
C ARG A 4 -21.26 -9.57 -5.55
N ASP A 5 -21.90 -8.46 -5.90
CA ASP A 5 -23.36 -8.35 -5.98
C ASP A 5 -23.93 -9.27 -7.07
N ALA A 6 -23.22 -9.40 -8.20
CA ALA A 6 -23.60 -10.30 -9.29
C ALA A 6 -23.58 -11.80 -8.90
N LEU A 7 -22.72 -12.19 -7.96
CA LEU A 7 -22.64 -13.57 -7.46
C LEU A 7 -23.67 -13.84 -6.35
N ARG A 8 -23.93 -12.88 -5.47
CA ARG A 8 -24.98 -12.98 -4.44
C ARG A 8 -26.39 -13.00 -5.04
N ALA A 9 -26.66 -12.18 -6.07
CA ALA A 9 -27.94 -12.16 -6.77
C ALA A 9 -28.25 -13.48 -7.52
N ARG A 10 -27.25 -14.34 -7.72
CA ARG A 10 -27.38 -15.67 -8.34
C ARG A 10 -27.44 -16.80 -7.30
N ALA A 11 -27.35 -16.50 -6.01
CA ALA A 11 -27.43 -17.50 -4.97
C ALA A 11 -28.87 -18.01 -4.82
N VAL A 12 -29.01 -19.32 -4.59
CA VAL A 12 -30.30 -19.99 -4.41
C VAL A 12 -30.75 -19.80 -2.95
N ASP A 13 -32.06 -19.65 -2.73
CA ASP A 13 -32.71 -19.36 -1.45
C ASP A 13 -31.95 -19.83 -0.21
N GLY A 14 -31.49 -18.86 0.60
CA GLY A 14 -30.85 -19.07 1.90
C GLY A 14 -29.35 -19.39 1.87
N THR A 15 -28.70 -19.39 0.70
CA THR A 15 -27.24 -19.61 0.60
C THR A 15 -26.48 -18.33 0.25
N SER A 16 -25.33 -18.14 0.87
CA SER A 16 -24.39 -17.05 0.57
C SER A 16 -23.03 -17.67 0.18
N PRO A 17 -22.34 -17.16 -0.85
CA PRO A 17 -21.01 -17.64 -1.18
C PRO A 17 -20.03 -17.33 -0.04
N HIS A 18 -19.09 -18.24 0.22
CA HIS A 18 -17.98 -17.95 1.12
C HIS A 18 -17.16 -16.77 0.58
N VAL A 19 -16.87 -15.80 1.44
CA VAL A 19 -16.09 -14.61 1.08
C VAL A 19 -14.74 -14.66 1.77
N LEU A 20 -13.67 -14.62 0.99
CA LEU A 20 -12.31 -14.43 1.48
C LEU A 20 -11.76 -13.13 0.90
N VAL A 21 -11.45 -12.18 1.78
CA VAL A 21 -10.77 -10.94 1.43
C VAL A 21 -9.32 -11.06 1.84
N MET A 22 -8.40 -10.86 0.89
CA MET A 22 -6.96 -10.86 1.13
C MET A 22 -6.39 -9.49 0.81
N THR A 23 -5.55 -8.99 1.70
CA THR A 23 -4.80 -7.74 1.50
C THR A 23 -3.33 -7.98 1.79
N ALA A 24 -2.46 -7.46 0.92
CA ALA A 24 -1.02 -7.49 1.13
C ALA A 24 -0.56 -6.41 2.10
N THR A 25 -1.32 -5.31 2.21
CA THR A 25 -1.08 -4.24 3.17
C THR A 25 -1.72 -4.62 4.48
N PRO A 26 -0.94 -4.76 5.56
CA PRO A 26 -1.52 -5.07 6.86
C PRO A 26 -2.47 -3.94 7.24
N ILE A 27 -3.67 -4.28 7.68
CA ILE A 27 -4.63 -3.33 8.24
C ILE A 27 -4.67 -3.60 9.73
N PRO A 28 -4.59 -2.57 10.60
CA PRO A 28 -4.74 -2.80 12.03
C PRO A 28 -6.08 -3.49 12.30
N ARG A 29 -6.06 -4.52 13.14
CA ARG A 29 -7.24 -5.35 13.40
C ARG A 29 -8.44 -4.51 13.82
N THR A 30 -8.24 -3.43 14.57
CA THR A 30 -9.29 -2.53 15.04
C THR A 30 -9.98 -1.77 13.90
N VAL A 31 -9.22 -1.34 12.89
CA VAL A 31 -9.78 -0.76 11.66
C VAL A 31 -10.55 -1.82 10.90
N ALA A 32 -9.97 -3.02 10.73
CA ALA A 32 -10.66 -4.12 10.06
C ALA A 32 -11.97 -4.49 10.75
N MET A 33 -12.00 -4.51 12.08
CA MET A 33 -13.20 -4.78 12.88
C MET A 33 -14.27 -3.68 12.80
N THR A 34 -13.88 -2.44 12.49
CA THR A 34 -14.82 -1.32 12.40
C THR A 34 -15.34 -1.12 10.98
N VAL A 35 -14.47 -1.35 9.98
CA VAL A 35 -14.78 -1.15 8.55
C VAL A 35 -15.40 -2.41 7.92
N TYR A 36 -14.95 -3.59 8.33
CA TYR A 36 -15.37 -4.89 7.80
C TYR A 36 -16.01 -5.76 8.90
N GLY A 37 -16.79 -5.15 9.80
CA GLY A 37 -17.15 -5.71 11.11
C GLY A 37 -17.81 -7.10 11.14
N ASP A 38 -18.30 -7.59 10.01
CA ASP A 38 -18.86 -8.93 9.80
C ASP A 38 -17.82 -9.99 9.38
N LEU A 39 -16.59 -9.59 9.05
CA LEU A 39 -15.50 -10.50 8.67
C LEU A 39 -14.72 -11.01 9.89
N GLU A 40 -14.41 -12.30 9.87
CA GLU A 40 -13.40 -12.90 10.74
C GLU A 40 -12.01 -12.54 10.21
N VAL A 41 -11.14 -11.99 11.08
CA VAL A 41 -9.82 -11.50 10.68
C VAL A 41 -8.75 -12.52 11.01
N SER A 42 -8.20 -13.16 10.00
CA SER A 42 -6.98 -13.96 10.10
C SER A 42 -5.75 -13.14 9.67
N ALA A 43 -4.63 -13.32 10.38
CA ALA A 43 -3.40 -12.59 10.14
C ALA A 43 -2.22 -13.55 10.01
N LEU A 44 -1.50 -13.48 8.89
CA LEU A 44 -0.26 -14.22 8.65
C LEU A 44 0.93 -13.34 9.01
N ARG A 45 1.59 -13.63 10.14
CA ARG A 45 2.73 -12.83 10.65
C ARG A 45 4.09 -13.37 10.22
N GLU A 46 4.15 -14.64 9.85
CA GLU A 46 5.40 -15.30 9.49
C GLU A 46 5.75 -15.00 8.03
N LEU A 47 7.04 -14.74 7.77
CA LEU A 47 7.55 -14.57 6.42
C LEU A 47 7.66 -15.95 5.73
N PRO A 48 7.30 -16.05 4.43
CA PRO A 48 7.54 -17.27 3.67
C PRO A 48 9.01 -17.68 3.67
N ILE A 49 9.26 -18.99 3.63
CA ILE A 49 10.61 -19.56 3.50
C ILE A 49 11.26 -19.02 2.21
N GLY A 50 12.54 -18.65 2.29
CA GLY A 50 13.30 -18.14 1.15
C GLY A 50 13.32 -16.61 1.01
N ARG A 51 12.71 -15.87 1.95
CA ARG A 51 12.89 -14.41 2.06
C ARG A 51 14.27 -14.07 2.63
N SER A 52 15.02 -13.28 1.88
CA SER A 52 16.25 -12.66 2.38
C SER A 52 15.92 -11.33 3.09
N PRO A 53 16.69 -10.95 4.12
CA PRO A 53 16.46 -9.69 4.82
C PRO A 53 16.60 -8.50 3.86
N ILE A 54 15.81 -7.45 4.11
CA ILE A 54 15.82 -6.22 3.32
C ILE A 54 16.31 -5.09 4.23
N SER A 55 17.42 -4.45 3.86
CA SER A 55 17.87 -3.21 4.50
C SER A 55 17.17 -2.03 3.86
N THR A 56 16.57 -1.15 4.64
CA THR A 56 15.94 0.08 4.14
C THR A 56 16.69 1.31 4.65
N THR A 57 17.00 2.25 3.75
CA THR A 57 17.69 3.50 4.10
C THR A 57 16.98 4.68 3.45
N VAL A 58 16.71 5.72 4.23
CA VAL A 58 16.23 7.00 3.71
C VAL A 58 17.43 7.82 3.20
N VAL A 59 17.31 8.36 2.00
CA VAL A 59 18.36 9.11 1.29
C VAL A 59 17.92 10.58 1.16
N PRO A 60 18.31 11.47 2.11
CA PRO A 60 18.00 12.91 2.08
C PRO A 60 18.81 13.64 1.00
N VAL A 61 18.36 13.62 -0.25
CA VAL A 61 19.06 14.32 -1.34
C VAL A 61 18.90 15.84 -1.27
N GLY A 62 17.88 16.34 -0.57
CA GLY A 62 17.71 17.78 -0.30
C GLY A 62 18.82 18.37 0.58
N GLU A 63 19.31 17.59 1.55
CA GLU A 63 20.37 17.99 2.47
C GLU A 63 21.76 17.53 2.00
N ARG A 64 21.80 16.36 1.35
CA ARG A 64 23.04 15.68 0.91
C ARG A 64 22.93 15.30 -0.57
N PRO A 65 23.02 16.26 -1.52
CA PRO A 65 22.83 15.98 -2.95
C PRO A 65 23.74 14.87 -3.50
N GLY A 66 25.00 14.81 -3.05
CA GLY A 66 25.96 13.78 -3.48
C GLY A 66 25.60 12.34 -3.08
N TRP A 67 24.60 12.13 -2.23
CA TRP A 67 24.11 10.79 -1.92
C TRP A 67 23.36 10.15 -3.09
N LEU A 68 22.78 10.96 -3.99
CA LEU A 68 22.13 10.45 -5.19
C LEU A 68 23.12 9.71 -6.10
N GLU A 69 24.32 10.25 -6.28
CA GLU A 69 25.40 9.55 -7.01
C GLU A 69 25.80 8.23 -6.32
N ARG A 70 25.81 8.21 -4.98
CA ARG A 70 26.08 6.98 -4.23
C ARG A 70 25.01 5.92 -4.45
N VAL A 71 23.73 6.32 -4.52
CA VAL A 71 22.60 5.44 -4.84
C VAL A 71 22.84 4.78 -6.19
N TRP A 72 23.13 5.55 -7.24
CA TRP A 72 23.34 4.98 -8.58
C TRP A 72 24.56 4.09 -8.66
N ARG A 73 25.68 4.50 -8.04
CA ARG A 73 26.87 3.64 -7.94
C ARG A 73 26.55 2.33 -7.22
N ARG A 74 25.75 2.38 -6.14
CA ARG A 74 25.35 1.18 -5.39
C ARG A 74 24.47 0.26 -6.24
N THR A 75 23.55 0.82 -7.01
CA THR A 75 22.73 0.07 -7.97
C THR A 75 23.60 -0.61 -9.02
N ALA A 76 24.55 0.11 -9.61
CA ALA A 76 25.48 -0.44 -10.60
C ALA A 76 26.37 -1.55 -10.03
N GLU A 77 26.86 -1.42 -8.78
CA GLU A 77 27.61 -2.47 -8.08
C GLU A 77 26.81 -3.79 -7.96
N GLU A 78 25.53 -3.69 -7.61
CA GLU A 78 24.65 -4.86 -7.47
C GLU A 78 24.34 -5.50 -8.83
N VAL A 79 24.10 -4.68 -9.85
CA VAL A 79 23.89 -5.16 -11.22
C VAL A 79 25.15 -5.82 -11.79
N ALA A 80 26.33 -5.25 -11.57
CA ALA A 80 27.61 -5.83 -11.97
C ALA A 80 27.88 -7.19 -11.28
N ALA A 81 27.26 -7.44 -10.12
CA ALA A 81 27.26 -8.74 -9.45
C ALA A 81 26.23 -9.73 -10.02
N GLY A 82 25.61 -9.44 -11.17
CA GLY A 82 24.64 -10.28 -11.87
C GLY A 82 23.20 -10.13 -11.38
N ARG A 83 22.90 -9.09 -10.60
CA ARG A 83 21.58 -8.86 -9.99
C ARG A 83 20.79 -7.81 -10.77
N GLN A 84 19.57 -7.55 -10.33
CA GLN A 84 18.69 -6.59 -11.00
C GLN A 84 18.12 -5.57 -10.03
N ALA A 85 17.67 -4.43 -10.56
CA ALA A 85 17.17 -3.33 -9.76
C ALA A 85 15.83 -2.77 -10.27
N TYR A 86 15.00 -2.31 -9.35
CA TYR A 86 13.85 -1.47 -9.63
C TYR A 86 14.17 -0.02 -9.30
N VAL A 87 13.72 0.91 -10.15
CA VAL A 87 13.70 2.35 -9.89
C VAL A 87 12.27 2.83 -10.05
N VAL A 88 11.63 3.28 -8.97
CA VAL A 88 10.21 3.65 -8.96
C VAL A 88 10.06 5.16 -8.85
N CYS A 89 9.28 5.74 -9.75
CA CYS A 89 8.91 7.17 -9.75
C CYS A 89 7.42 7.32 -9.45
N PRO A 90 7.00 8.45 -8.82
CA PRO A 90 5.59 8.69 -8.51
C PRO A 90 4.76 8.96 -9.77
N ARG A 91 5.39 9.47 -10.84
CA ARG A 91 4.69 9.94 -12.04
C ARG A 91 5.23 9.31 -13.31
N ILE A 92 4.40 9.28 -14.36
CA ILE A 92 4.80 8.83 -15.70
C ILE A 92 5.56 9.93 -16.45
N GLY A 93 5.02 11.15 -16.49
CA GLY A 93 5.51 12.30 -17.28
C GLY A 93 4.92 12.40 -18.68
N GLY A 94 5.46 13.32 -19.49
CA GLY A 94 5.07 13.56 -20.89
C GLY A 94 4.06 14.69 -21.11
N ALA A 95 3.93 15.16 -22.36
CA ALA A 95 3.09 16.31 -22.75
C ALA A 95 1.58 16.10 -22.50
N ASP A 96 1.13 14.84 -22.39
CA ASP A 96 -0.26 14.47 -22.15
C ASP A 96 -0.57 14.17 -20.66
N ALA A 97 0.33 14.50 -19.74
CA ALA A 97 0.23 14.12 -18.32
C ALA A 97 -0.78 14.91 -17.47
N ALA A 98 -1.67 15.69 -18.08
CA ALA A 98 -2.55 16.61 -17.35
C ALA A 98 -3.82 15.96 -16.76
N GLY A 99 -4.01 14.63 -16.84
CA GLY A 99 -5.34 14.03 -16.56
C GLY A 99 -5.43 12.75 -15.72
N GLU A 100 -4.35 11.99 -15.49
CA GLU A 100 -4.47 10.62 -14.93
C GLU A 100 -3.25 10.19 -14.11
N ASP A 101 -2.74 11.04 -13.21
CA ASP A 101 -1.64 10.68 -12.31
C ASP A 101 -2.19 10.19 -10.97
N GLU A 102 -2.24 8.86 -10.76
CA GLU A 102 -2.58 8.20 -9.48
C GLU A 102 -1.45 8.29 -8.44
N ALA A 103 -1.01 9.50 -8.12
CA ALA A 103 -0.12 9.74 -6.98
C ALA A 103 -0.60 11.00 -6.23
N GLY A 104 -1.36 10.76 -5.16
CA GLY A 104 -1.67 11.68 -4.05
C GLY A 104 -1.79 13.17 -4.39
N GLU A 105 -3.03 13.66 -4.45
CA GLU A 105 -3.37 15.09 -4.39
C GLU A 105 -3.00 15.69 -3.02
N ASP A 106 -1.71 15.85 -2.71
CA ASP A 106 -1.23 16.57 -1.53
C ASP A 106 0.12 17.24 -1.85
N GLY A 107 0.11 18.17 -2.82
CA GLY A 107 1.22 19.09 -3.04
C GLY A 107 0.84 20.48 -2.53
N GLU A 108 1.55 21.00 -1.53
CA GLU A 108 1.47 22.41 -1.15
C GLU A 108 2.00 23.29 -2.31
N ASP A 109 1.32 24.39 -2.59
CA ASP A 109 1.69 25.35 -3.65
C ASP A 109 3.16 25.81 -3.51
N GLY A 110 4.01 25.39 -4.45
CA GLY A 110 5.42 25.81 -4.54
C GLY A 110 6.46 24.70 -4.66
N GLU A 111 6.06 23.42 -4.55
CA GLU A 111 6.97 22.29 -4.69
C GLU A 111 7.33 21.96 -6.15
N ARG A 112 8.57 21.50 -6.40
CA ARG A 112 8.98 21.04 -7.74
C ARG A 112 8.08 19.88 -8.21
N PRO A 113 7.81 19.77 -9.53
CA PRO A 113 6.98 18.68 -10.04
C PRO A 113 7.62 17.31 -9.70
N PRO A 114 6.81 16.29 -9.40
CA PRO A 114 7.31 14.94 -9.12
C PRO A 114 8.11 14.38 -10.29
N LEU A 115 9.19 13.66 -9.96
CA LEU A 115 10.01 12.95 -10.95
C LEU A 115 9.14 11.98 -11.76
N ALA A 116 9.34 12.03 -13.06
CA ALA A 116 8.62 11.22 -14.02
C ALA A 116 9.50 10.11 -14.57
N VAL A 117 8.94 8.92 -14.78
CA VAL A 117 9.62 7.79 -15.44
C VAL A 117 10.21 8.21 -16.78
N LEU A 118 9.41 8.85 -17.64
CA LEU A 118 9.84 9.22 -19.00
C LEU A 118 10.93 10.29 -19.03
N GLU A 119 11.05 11.09 -17.98
CA GLU A 119 12.10 12.11 -17.83
C GLU A 119 13.38 11.52 -17.21
N LEU A 120 13.24 10.57 -16.28
CA LEU A 120 14.36 9.97 -15.56
C LEU A 120 15.11 8.94 -16.40
N VAL A 121 14.41 8.15 -17.23
CA VAL A 121 15.04 7.09 -18.04
C VAL A 121 16.16 7.61 -18.93
N PRO A 122 15.98 8.68 -19.74
CA PRO A 122 17.07 9.25 -20.53
C PRO A 122 18.24 9.73 -19.68
N GLN A 123 17.98 10.37 -18.54
CA GLN A 123 19.03 10.85 -17.64
C GLN A 123 19.86 9.71 -17.06
N LEU A 124 19.23 8.58 -16.73
CA LEU A 124 19.93 7.38 -16.25
C LEU A 124 20.71 6.70 -17.38
N ALA A 125 20.11 6.62 -18.57
CA ALA A 125 20.71 6.00 -19.76
C ALA A 125 21.91 6.77 -20.31
N GLU A 126 21.91 8.10 -20.20
CA GLU A 126 23.02 8.96 -20.65
C GLU A 126 24.02 9.25 -19.53
N GLY A 127 23.62 9.01 -18.28
CA GLY A 127 24.40 9.35 -17.09
C GLY A 127 24.87 8.11 -16.32
N PRO A 128 24.47 7.97 -15.05
CA PRO A 128 25.13 7.07 -14.11
C PRO A 128 24.89 5.58 -14.39
N LEU A 129 23.93 5.22 -15.24
CA LEU A 129 23.60 3.83 -15.59
C LEU A 129 23.78 3.55 -17.09
N ALA A 130 24.60 4.34 -17.79
CA ALA A 130 24.75 4.26 -19.25
C ALA A 130 25.24 2.90 -19.79
N GLU A 131 25.94 2.12 -18.97
CA GLU A 131 26.42 0.79 -19.34
C GLU A 131 25.42 -0.34 -19.05
N LEU A 132 24.22 -0.01 -18.52
CA LEU A 132 23.21 -0.99 -18.11
C LEU A 132 22.02 -1.03 -19.07
N ARG A 133 21.37 -2.20 -19.19
CA ARG A 133 20.16 -2.36 -19.98
C ARG A 133 18.96 -1.88 -19.17
N LEU A 134 18.47 -0.67 -19.49
CA LEU A 134 17.31 -0.09 -18.85
C LEU A 134 16.01 -0.53 -19.54
N GLY A 135 14.98 -0.81 -18.75
CA GLY A 135 13.62 -1.05 -19.19
C GLY A 135 12.65 -0.04 -18.57
N VAL A 136 11.48 0.12 -19.19
CA VAL A 136 10.45 1.06 -18.76
C VAL A 136 9.13 0.33 -18.52
N LEU A 137 8.46 0.63 -17.41
CA LEU A 137 7.13 0.08 -17.11
C LEU A 137 6.21 1.12 -16.45
N HIS A 138 5.11 1.49 -17.10
CA HIS A 138 4.14 2.42 -16.52
C HIS A 138 2.69 2.12 -16.95
N GLY A 139 1.72 2.75 -16.28
CA GLY A 139 0.28 2.50 -16.43
C GLY A 139 -0.24 2.71 -17.86
N ARG A 140 0.30 3.68 -18.60
CA ARG A 140 -0.10 3.99 -19.98
C ARG A 140 0.41 3.00 -21.04
N LEU A 141 1.29 2.06 -20.70
CA LEU A 141 1.75 1.06 -21.68
C LEU A 141 0.60 0.10 -22.04
N PRO A 142 0.45 -0.29 -23.31
CA PRO A 142 -0.40 -1.41 -23.71
C PRO A 142 -0.09 -2.67 -22.90
N GLY A 143 -1.10 -3.51 -22.62
CA GLY A 143 -0.94 -4.72 -21.82
C GLY A 143 0.17 -5.65 -22.35
N ASN A 144 0.22 -5.85 -23.66
CA ASN A 144 1.26 -6.67 -24.30
C ASN A 144 2.68 -6.13 -24.05
N ASP A 145 2.86 -4.81 -24.02
CA ASP A 145 4.16 -4.17 -23.81
C ASP A 145 4.58 -4.26 -22.34
N LYS A 146 3.63 -4.10 -21.41
CA LYS A 146 3.86 -4.34 -19.98
C LYS A 146 4.32 -5.77 -19.72
N ASP A 147 3.64 -6.73 -20.31
CA ASP A 147 3.97 -8.14 -20.15
C ASP A 147 5.32 -8.47 -20.80
N ALA A 148 5.63 -7.87 -21.96
CA ALA A 148 6.93 -8.03 -22.60
C ALA A 148 8.08 -7.47 -21.75
N ALA A 149 7.93 -6.25 -21.22
CA ALA A 149 8.91 -5.64 -20.34
C ALA A 149 9.14 -6.48 -19.07
N MET A 150 8.07 -6.96 -18.45
CA MET A 150 8.17 -7.84 -17.27
C MET A 150 8.79 -9.19 -17.59
N ARG A 151 8.51 -9.79 -18.76
CA ARG A 151 9.17 -11.03 -19.19
C ARG A 151 10.66 -10.84 -19.42
N SER A 152 11.06 -9.79 -20.14
CA SER A 152 12.48 -9.47 -20.37
C SER A 152 13.21 -9.15 -19.06
N PHE A 153 12.56 -8.45 -18.13
CA PHE A 153 13.12 -8.24 -16.80
C PHE A 153 13.25 -9.56 -16.04
N THR A 154 12.23 -10.41 -16.02
CA THR A 154 12.32 -11.73 -15.35
C THR A 154 13.40 -12.63 -15.96
N ALA A 155 13.63 -12.54 -17.27
CA ALA A 155 14.66 -13.29 -17.99
C ALA A 155 16.09 -12.74 -17.79
N GLY A 156 16.26 -11.61 -17.10
CA GLY A 156 17.57 -10.96 -16.96
C GLY A 156 18.04 -10.30 -18.26
N GLU A 157 17.14 -9.96 -19.18
CA GLU A 157 17.44 -9.19 -20.39
C GLU A 157 17.48 -7.67 -20.12
N ILE A 158 16.83 -7.24 -19.04
CA ILE A 158 16.82 -5.88 -18.52
C ILE A 158 17.50 -5.91 -17.14
N ASP A 159 18.48 -5.05 -16.93
CA ASP A 159 19.22 -4.94 -15.68
C ASP A 159 18.49 -4.09 -14.64
N VAL A 160 17.91 -2.98 -15.10
CA VAL A 160 17.19 -2.02 -14.26
C VAL A 160 15.84 -1.69 -14.88
N LEU A 161 14.76 -1.94 -14.14
CA LEU A 161 13.41 -1.57 -14.56
C LEU A 161 13.00 -0.26 -13.90
N VAL A 162 12.85 0.79 -14.71
CA VAL A 162 12.33 2.09 -14.28
C VAL A 162 10.82 2.10 -14.44
N ALA A 163 10.09 2.31 -13.36
CA ALA A 163 8.65 2.11 -13.34
C ALA A 163 7.87 3.10 -12.48
N THR A 164 6.55 3.14 -12.65
CA THR A 164 5.64 3.72 -11.64
C THR A 164 5.15 2.66 -10.66
N THR A 165 4.16 2.99 -9.82
CA THR A 165 3.47 2.09 -8.87
C THR A 165 2.89 0.82 -9.49
N VAL A 166 2.84 0.68 -10.82
CA VAL A 166 2.34 -0.54 -11.50
C VAL A 166 3.10 -1.81 -11.09
N VAL A 167 4.38 -1.69 -10.67
CA VAL A 167 5.13 -2.85 -10.14
C VAL A 167 4.59 -3.40 -8.81
N GLU A 168 3.73 -2.64 -8.12
CA GLU A 168 3.10 -3.03 -6.86
C GLU A 168 2.34 -4.36 -6.97
N VAL A 169 1.75 -4.66 -8.13
CA VAL A 169 0.94 -5.87 -8.39
C VAL A 169 1.63 -6.83 -9.38
N GLY A 170 2.92 -6.63 -9.65
CA GLY A 170 3.67 -7.41 -10.65
C GLY A 170 4.05 -8.85 -10.27
N VAL A 171 4.75 -9.51 -11.20
CA VAL A 171 5.39 -10.82 -11.02
C VAL A 171 6.65 -10.68 -10.17
N ASP A 172 6.93 -11.66 -9.32
CA ASP A 172 8.13 -11.67 -8.49
C ASP A 172 9.38 -12.02 -9.30
N VAL A 173 10.44 -11.23 -9.13
CA VAL A 173 11.75 -11.46 -9.77
C VAL A 173 12.79 -11.75 -8.68
N PRO A 174 13.14 -13.02 -8.42
CA PRO A 174 14.03 -13.39 -7.31
C PRO A 174 15.44 -12.77 -7.38
N ASN A 175 15.90 -12.43 -8.59
CA ASN A 175 17.21 -11.83 -8.84
C ASN A 175 17.22 -10.30 -8.62
N ALA A 176 16.06 -9.68 -8.38
CA ALA A 176 15.97 -8.27 -8.06
C ALA A 176 16.33 -8.02 -6.58
N THR A 177 17.46 -7.35 -6.35
CA THR A 177 17.98 -7.08 -5.00
C THR A 177 17.89 -5.62 -4.59
N VAL A 178 17.79 -4.69 -5.55
CA VAL A 178 17.76 -3.25 -5.26
C VAL A 178 16.40 -2.66 -5.62
N MET A 179 15.84 -1.88 -4.71
CA MET A 179 14.65 -1.05 -4.91
C MET A 179 15.04 0.40 -4.61
N VAL A 180 14.99 1.26 -5.63
CA VAL A 180 15.15 2.71 -5.45
C VAL A 180 13.79 3.36 -5.65
N ILE A 181 13.33 4.16 -4.69
CA ILE A 181 12.07 4.90 -4.80
C ILE A 181 12.40 6.38 -4.80
N MET A 182 12.15 7.03 -5.94
CA MET A 182 12.33 8.47 -6.14
C MET A 182 11.15 9.25 -5.57
N ASP A 183 11.41 10.42 -5.00
CA ASP A 183 10.38 11.27 -4.35
C ASP A 183 9.50 10.46 -3.38
N ALA A 184 10.14 9.63 -2.56
CA ALA A 184 9.50 8.61 -1.74
C ALA A 184 8.43 9.18 -0.77
N GLN A 185 8.56 10.45 -0.36
CA GLN A 185 7.60 11.11 0.51
C GLN A 185 6.17 11.19 -0.08
N ARG A 186 6.07 11.10 -1.41
CA ARG A 186 4.80 11.19 -2.16
C ARG A 186 4.00 9.89 -2.13
N PHE A 187 4.59 8.81 -1.64
CA PHE A 187 3.94 7.51 -1.56
C PHE A 187 3.36 7.29 -0.16
N GLY A 188 2.22 6.58 -0.10
CA GLY A 188 1.68 6.10 1.17
C GLY A 188 2.55 5.00 1.78
N VAL A 189 2.48 4.84 3.11
CA VAL A 189 3.21 3.78 3.84
C VAL A 189 2.95 2.40 3.26
N SER A 190 1.68 2.12 2.95
CA SER A 190 1.24 0.87 2.32
C SER A 190 1.89 0.61 0.96
N GLN A 191 1.99 1.63 0.11
CA GLN A 191 2.65 1.50 -1.21
C GLN A 191 4.15 1.25 -1.03
N LEU A 192 4.81 2.03 -0.17
CA LEU A 192 6.23 1.85 0.13
C LEU A 192 6.54 0.45 0.67
N HIS A 193 5.68 -0.07 1.55
CA HIS A 193 5.80 -1.43 2.08
C HIS A 193 5.69 -2.49 0.98
N GLN A 194 4.71 -2.37 0.08
CA GLN A 194 4.52 -3.30 -1.02
C GLN A 194 5.68 -3.25 -2.03
N LEU A 195 6.11 -2.04 -2.42
CA LEU A 195 7.28 -1.83 -3.29
C LEU A 195 8.54 -2.42 -2.67
N ARG A 196 8.83 -2.13 -1.40
CA ARG A 196 9.94 -2.76 -0.66
C ARG A 196 9.85 -4.29 -0.72
N GLY A 197 8.66 -4.84 -0.57
CA GLY A 197 8.41 -6.28 -0.61
C GLY A 197 8.67 -6.95 -1.96
N ARG A 198 8.94 -6.20 -3.04
CA ARG A 198 9.29 -6.73 -4.37
C ARG A 198 10.74 -7.18 -4.51
N VAL A 199 11.62 -6.78 -3.59
CA VAL A 199 13.01 -7.25 -3.53
C VAL A 199 13.23 -8.24 -2.38
N GLY A 200 14.39 -8.90 -2.36
CA GLY A 200 14.74 -9.86 -1.30
C GLY A 200 13.94 -11.17 -1.36
N ARG A 201 13.47 -11.55 -2.55
CA ARG A 201 12.71 -12.80 -2.80
C ARG A 201 13.59 -13.98 -3.22
N GLY A 202 14.88 -13.74 -3.45
CA GLY A 202 15.88 -14.78 -3.72
C GLY A 202 16.83 -14.99 -2.54
N THR A 203 17.99 -15.58 -2.83
CA THR A 203 19.05 -15.89 -1.86
C THR A 203 19.90 -14.68 -1.45
N HIS A 204 19.76 -13.56 -2.15
CA HIS A 204 20.55 -12.36 -1.91
C HIS A 204 19.78 -11.35 -1.06
N PRO A 205 20.43 -10.70 -0.07
CA PRO A 205 19.83 -9.61 0.71
C PRO A 205 19.28 -8.50 -0.18
N GLY A 206 18.10 -7.99 0.18
CA GLY A 206 17.49 -6.84 -0.48
C GLY A 206 18.02 -5.52 0.06
N LEU A 207 18.04 -4.49 -0.78
CA LEU A 207 18.36 -3.11 -0.45
C LEU A 207 17.25 -2.21 -0.96
N CYS A 208 16.62 -1.45 -0.08
CA CYS A 208 15.59 -0.47 -0.41
C CYS A 208 16.07 0.95 -0.06
N LEU A 209 16.11 1.84 -1.03
CA LEU A 209 16.63 3.19 -0.94
C LEU A 209 15.48 4.17 -1.20
N LEU A 210 15.07 4.89 -0.15
CA LEU A 210 13.97 5.85 -0.18
C LEU A 210 14.53 7.25 -0.43
N VAL A 211 14.56 7.70 -1.68
CA VAL A 211 15.12 8.99 -2.07
C VAL A 211 14.09 10.08 -1.83
N THR A 212 14.47 11.10 -1.06
CA THR A 212 13.58 12.20 -0.68
C THR A 212 14.34 13.52 -0.64
N ASP A 213 13.69 14.59 -1.05
CA ASP A 213 14.13 15.97 -0.83
C ASP A 213 13.45 16.64 0.37
N SER A 214 12.46 15.98 0.97
CA SER A 214 11.82 16.47 2.20
C SER A 214 12.84 16.64 3.34
N PRO A 215 12.92 17.85 3.94
CA PRO A 215 13.79 18.11 5.09
C PRO A 215 13.42 17.27 6.31
N GLU A 216 14.39 17.08 7.19
CA GLU A 216 14.17 16.54 8.54
C GLU A 216 13.08 17.31 9.31
N GLY A 217 12.25 16.59 10.06
CA GLY A 217 11.12 17.14 10.84
C GLY A 217 9.83 17.40 10.05
N THR A 218 9.80 17.13 8.75
CA THR A 218 8.54 17.13 7.98
C THR A 218 7.76 15.83 8.18
N ALA A 219 6.44 15.88 8.09
CA ALA A 219 5.59 14.67 8.20
C ALA A 219 5.92 13.62 7.12
N GLY A 220 6.29 14.07 5.92
CA GLY A 220 6.78 13.19 4.86
C GLY A 220 8.06 12.46 5.25
N ARG A 221 9.00 13.17 5.89
CA ARG A 221 10.25 12.58 6.36
C ARG A 221 10.04 11.60 7.52
N GLU A 222 9.29 11.98 8.55
CA GLU A 222 8.97 11.11 9.69
C GLU A 222 8.33 9.79 9.24
N ARG A 223 7.44 9.86 8.24
CA ARG A 223 6.82 8.68 7.62
C ARG A 223 7.86 7.77 6.96
N LEU A 224 8.81 8.33 6.21
CA LEU A 224 9.88 7.55 5.56
C LEU A 224 10.81 6.90 6.59
N ASP A 225 11.17 7.62 7.65
CA ASP A 225 12.00 7.09 8.73
C ASP A 225 11.28 5.95 9.47
N ALA A 226 9.95 6.07 9.69
CA ALA A 226 9.13 4.98 10.22
C ALA A 226 9.13 3.74 9.31
N VAL A 227 9.02 3.93 7.98
CA VAL A 227 9.12 2.83 7.00
C VAL A 227 10.50 2.19 7.00
N ALA A 228 11.57 2.97 7.16
CA ALA A 228 12.93 2.45 7.19
C ALA A 228 13.26 1.70 8.50
N ALA A 229 12.66 2.09 9.62
CA ALA A 229 12.96 1.53 10.93
C ALA A 229 12.42 0.10 11.15
N THR A 230 11.37 -0.31 10.44
CA THR A 230 10.76 -1.64 10.63
C THR A 230 10.38 -2.32 9.33
N THR A 231 10.54 -3.64 9.31
CA THR A 231 10.09 -4.49 8.21
C THR A 231 8.68 -5.06 8.44
N ASP A 232 8.16 -4.97 9.67
CA ASP A 232 6.83 -5.47 10.03
C ASP A 232 5.74 -4.54 9.50
N GLY A 233 4.97 -5.04 8.53
CA GLY A 233 3.90 -4.24 7.93
C GLY A 233 2.74 -3.95 8.90
N PHE A 234 2.52 -4.75 9.96
CA PHE A 234 1.51 -4.46 10.97
C PHE A 234 1.89 -3.25 11.82
N GLU A 235 3.16 -3.15 12.22
CA GLU A 235 3.70 -2.00 12.93
C GLU A 235 3.61 -0.74 12.06
N LEU A 236 3.95 -0.85 10.78
CA LEU A 236 3.82 0.25 9.82
C LEU A 236 2.38 0.71 9.64
N ALA A 237 1.44 -0.21 9.54
CA ALA A 237 0.02 0.12 9.38
C ALA A 237 -0.56 0.81 10.61
N GLN A 238 -0.10 0.42 11.80
CA GLN A 238 -0.46 1.10 13.04
C GLN A 238 0.09 2.53 13.06
N ARG A 239 1.37 2.74 12.71
CA ARG A 239 1.95 4.07 12.63
C ARG A 239 1.32 4.94 11.53
N ASP A 240 0.97 4.37 10.39
CA ASP A 240 0.26 5.12 9.33
C ASP A 240 -1.10 5.61 9.82
N LEU A 241 -1.83 4.80 10.60
CA LEU A 241 -3.10 5.20 11.21
C LEU A 241 -2.92 6.25 12.32
N GLU A 242 -1.80 6.22 13.05
CA GLU A 242 -1.47 7.26 14.04
C GLU A 242 -1.16 8.60 13.36
N LEU A 243 -0.44 8.57 12.23
CA LEU A 243 -0.07 9.75 11.45
C LEU A 243 -1.26 10.34 10.68
N ARG A 244 -2.07 9.48 10.06
CA ARG A 244 -3.33 9.84 9.40
C ARG A 244 -4.42 9.93 10.46
N ARG A 245 -4.54 11.10 11.12
CA ARG A 245 -5.57 11.40 12.12
C ARG A 245 -6.86 10.62 11.84
N GLU A 246 -7.29 9.83 12.83
CA GLU A 246 -8.35 8.79 12.77
C GLU A 246 -9.65 9.18 12.01
N GLY A 247 -9.95 10.47 11.87
CA GLY A 247 -11.12 11.00 11.18
C GLY A 247 -11.11 10.89 9.65
N ASP A 248 -9.95 10.89 8.98
CA ASP A 248 -9.89 10.85 7.51
C ASP A 248 -10.16 9.44 6.94
N VAL A 249 -9.64 8.41 7.60
CA VAL A 249 -9.77 7.01 7.16
C VAL A 249 -11.23 6.52 7.23
N LEU A 250 -12.00 6.99 8.22
CA LEU A 250 -13.43 6.69 8.33
C LEU A 250 -14.30 7.71 7.58
N GLY A 251 -13.84 8.96 7.43
CA GLY A 251 -14.58 10.08 6.84
C GLY A 251 -14.79 9.95 5.33
N ALA A 252 -13.79 9.47 4.58
CA ALA A 252 -13.90 9.29 3.13
C ALA A 252 -14.97 8.25 2.73
N MET A 253 -15.20 7.24 3.59
CA MET A 253 -16.26 6.25 3.40
C MET A 253 -17.63 6.68 3.98
N GLN A 254 -17.71 7.81 4.68
CA GLN A 254 -18.90 8.26 5.42
C GLN A 254 -19.36 9.68 5.03
N SER A 255 -19.05 10.14 3.82
CA SER A 255 -19.31 11.52 3.37
C SER A 255 -20.79 11.98 3.38
N GLY A 256 -21.74 11.11 3.76
CA GLY A 256 -23.15 11.45 3.85
C GLY A 256 -23.69 11.88 5.23
N ARG A 257 -23.13 11.44 6.37
CA ARG A 257 -23.72 11.71 7.70
C ARG A 257 -22.64 11.78 8.79
N ARG A 258 -22.76 12.77 9.69
CA ARG A 258 -21.86 13.04 10.82
C ARG A 258 -21.70 11.83 11.74
N SER A 259 -20.77 10.93 11.46
CA SER A 259 -20.40 9.83 12.36
C SER A 259 -18.88 9.65 12.49
N GLY A 260 -18.15 10.75 12.73
CA GLY A 260 -16.85 10.63 13.39
C GLY A 260 -17.06 10.09 14.81
N LEU A 261 -16.31 9.06 15.20
CA LEU A 261 -16.21 8.64 16.59
C LEU A 261 -15.70 9.84 17.42
N LYS A 262 -16.56 10.43 18.26
CA LYS A 262 -16.20 11.64 19.03
C LYS A 262 -15.46 11.34 20.33
N LEU A 263 -15.71 10.17 20.90
CA LEU A 263 -15.24 9.78 22.24
C LEU A 263 -14.39 8.50 22.22
N LEU A 264 -14.25 7.86 21.06
CA LEU A 264 -13.61 6.57 20.90
C LEU A 264 -12.49 6.71 19.87
N SER A 265 -11.30 6.23 20.22
CA SER A 265 -10.17 6.10 19.31
C SER A 265 -10.01 4.64 18.92
N LEU A 266 -9.99 4.36 17.62
CA LEU A 266 -9.81 2.98 17.12
C LEU A 266 -8.45 2.39 17.48
N LEU A 267 -7.46 3.23 17.76
CA LEU A 267 -6.12 2.83 18.17
C LEU A 267 -6.03 2.61 19.67
N ARG A 268 -6.48 3.58 20.48
CA ARG A 268 -6.36 3.52 21.93
C ARG A 268 -7.36 2.56 22.57
N ASP A 269 -8.58 2.49 22.03
CA ASP A 269 -9.69 1.75 22.63
C ASP A 269 -9.87 0.37 21.99
N ALA A 270 -8.81 -0.17 21.38
CA ALA A 270 -8.78 -1.46 20.69
C ALA A 270 -9.40 -2.60 21.52
N ASP A 271 -8.94 -2.74 22.77
CA ASP A 271 -9.39 -3.79 23.67
C ASP A 271 -10.85 -3.60 24.10
N LEU A 272 -11.27 -2.35 24.31
CA LEU A 272 -12.65 -2.01 24.65
C LEU A 272 -13.61 -2.35 23.50
N ILE A 273 -13.22 -2.04 22.26
CA ILE A 273 -13.97 -2.40 21.05
C ILE A 273 -14.07 -3.93 20.94
N GLY A 274 -12.97 -4.65 21.20
CA GLY A 274 -12.95 -6.10 21.21
C GLY A 274 -13.90 -6.72 22.23
N GLN A 275 -13.90 -6.20 23.47
CA GLN A 275 -14.81 -6.64 24.53
C GLN A 275 -16.28 -6.35 24.19
N ALA A 276 -16.57 -5.16 23.66
CA ALA A 276 -17.92 -4.79 23.24
C ALA A 276 -18.44 -5.71 22.13
N ARG A 277 -17.60 -6.05 21.13
CA ARG A 277 -17.96 -7.03 20.09
C ARG A 277 -18.22 -8.41 20.67
N HIS A 278 -17.37 -8.88 21.58
CA HIS A 278 -17.55 -10.20 22.18
C HIS A 278 -18.87 -10.30 22.96
N ALA A 279 -19.20 -9.27 23.75
CA ALA A 279 -20.47 -9.21 24.47
C ALA A 279 -21.68 -9.14 23.52
N ALA A 280 -21.58 -8.37 22.44
CA ALA A 280 -22.63 -8.29 21.44
C ALA A 280 -22.83 -9.64 20.72
N GLN A 281 -21.75 -10.35 20.39
CA GLN A 281 -21.83 -11.66 19.74
C GLN A 281 -22.48 -12.69 20.65
N GLN A 282 -22.09 -12.78 21.92
CA GLN A 282 -22.71 -13.69 22.89
C GLN A 282 -24.21 -13.44 23.04
N LEU A 283 -24.62 -12.18 23.00
CA LEU A 283 -26.03 -11.79 23.07
C LEU A 283 -26.80 -12.30 21.85
N VAL A 284 -26.28 -12.05 20.65
CA VAL A 284 -26.91 -12.46 19.38
C VAL A 284 -26.92 -13.98 19.22
N ASP A 285 -25.85 -14.67 19.64
CA ASP A 285 -25.79 -16.14 19.59
C ASP A 285 -26.87 -16.79 20.48
N THR A 286 -27.26 -16.12 21.57
CA THR A 286 -28.25 -16.60 22.54
C THR A 286 -29.68 -16.18 22.17
N ASP A 287 -29.85 -14.95 21.69
CA ASP A 287 -31.14 -14.34 21.32
C ASP A 287 -31.00 -13.57 19.99
N PRO A 288 -31.04 -14.28 18.85
CA PRO A 288 -30.79 -13.68 17.52
C PRO A 288 -31.75 -12.55 17.17
N ASP A 289 -33.00 -12.67 17.63
CA ASP A 289 -34.06 -11.69 17.39
C ASP A 289 -34.09 -10.57 18.44
N LEU A 290 -33.16 -10.58 19.41
CA LEU A 290 -33.07 -9.62 20.53
C LEU A 290 -34.41 -9.45 21.28
N THR A 291 -35.19 -10.53 21.38
CA THR A 291 -36.53 -10.56 21.98
C THR A 291 -36.53 -10.19 23.46
N ALA A 292 -35.47 -10.56 24.19
CA ALA A 292 -35.28 -10.21 25.60
C ALA A 292 -34.78 -8.77 25.78
N HIS A 293 -34.33 -8.11 24.70
CA HIS A 293 -33.72 -6.78 24.73
C HIS A 293 -34.34 -5.82 23.69
N PRO A 294 -35.63 -5.45 23.82
CA PRO A 294 -36.34 -4.64 22.82
C PRO A 294 -35.73 -3.24 22.60
N GLY A 295 -35.08 -2.67 23.62
CA GLY A 295 -34.34 -1.40 23.48
C GLY A 295 -33.10 -1.52 22.58
N LEU A 296 -32.38 -2.65 22.67
CA LEU A 296 -31.24 -2.95 21.79
C LEU A 296 -31.74 -3.30 20.38
N ALA A 297 -32.83 -4.04 20.26
CA ALA A 297 -33.45 -4.35 18.98
C ALA A 297 -33.81 -3.06 18.22
N ARG A 298 -34.40 -2.07 18.90
CA ARG A 298 -34.71 -0.77 18.30
C ARG A 298 -33.45 0.00 17.89
N LEU A 299 -32.43 0.06 18.75
CA LEU A 299 -31.17 0.72 18.43
C LEU A 299 -30.44 0.06 17.24
N ALA A 300 -30.47 -1.28 17.16
CA ALA A 300 -29.93 -2.03 16.05
C ALA A 300 -30.69 -1.72 14.76
N ALA A 301 -32.03 -1.70 14.80
CA ALA A 301 -32.87 -1.32 13.66
C ALA A 301 -32.59 0.13 13.20
N ASP A 302 -32.51 1.08 14.13
CA ASP A 302 -32.18 2.49 13.85
C ASP A 302 -30.78 2.65 13.21
N LEU A 303 -29.83 1.78 13.58
CA LEU A 303 -28.48 1.74 13.00
C LEU A 303 -28.42 1.09 11.60
N LEU A 304 -29.41 0.26 11.26
CA LEU A 304 -29.47 -0.57 10.04
C LEU A 304 -30.24 0.07 8.87
N ASP A 305 -30.80 1.28 9.06
CA ASP A 305 -31.63 1.99 8.07
C ASP A 305 -31.07 1.95 6.62
N ASP A 306 -31.99 1.81 5.65
CA ASP A 306 -31.90 1.29 4.26
C ASP A 306 -30.58 1.40 3.46
N GLN A 307 -29.72 2.39 3.71
CA GLN A 307 -28.39 2.47 3.07
C GLN A 307 -27.35 1.55 3.71
N ARG A 308 -27.48 1.22 5.01
CA ARG A 308 -26.59 0.27 5.72
C ARG A 308 -27.02 -1.17 5.57
N ALA A 309 -28.32 -1.46 5.50
CA ALA A 309 -28.81 -2.77 5.08
C ALA A 309 -28.29 -3.12 3.68
N GLN A 310 -28.28 -2.15 2.74
CA GLN A 310 -27.59 -2.33 1.45
C GLN A 310 -26.08 -2.50 1.60
N PHE A 311 -25.40 -1.84 2.55
CA PHE A 311 -23.96 -2.02 2.76
C PHE A 311 -23.62 -3.38 3.38
N LEU A 312 -24.39 -3.87 4.35
CA LEU A 312 -24.24 -5.20 4.96
C LEU A 312 -24.68 -6.32 4.01
N GLN A 313 -25.66 -6.08 3.14
CA GLN A 313 -26.01 -7.00 2.05
C GLN A 313 -25.02 -6.90 0.87
N LYS A 314 -24.29 -5.79 0.75
CA LYS A 314 -23.21 -5.60 -0.24
C LYS A 314 -21.86 -6.09 0.23
N VAL A 315 -21.56 -6.20 1.54
CA VAL A 315 -20.27 -6.65 2.12
C VAL A 315 -20.28 -8.15 2.35
#